data_AF-T1C457-F1
#
_entry.id   AF-T1C457-F1
#
_cell.length_a   1.000
_cell.length_b   1.000
_cell.length_c   1.000
_cell.angle_alpha   90.00
_cell.angle_beta   90.00
_cell.angle_gamma   90.00
#
_symmetry.space_group_name_H-M   'P 1'
#
loop_
_entity.id
_entity.type
_entity.pdbx_description
1 polymer ?
#
loop_
_entity_poly.entity_id
_entity_poly.type
_entity_poly.pdbx_seq_one_letter_code
_entity_poly.pdbx_strand_id
1 'polypeptide(L)'
;MNSYSSAKFTPVAIGLHWIMAAGLAIAFGVGQYMSGLELSPWKLKIYTWHKWLGITLFLLVCMRMAWRSTHRPPALPTTMS
;
A
#
# COMPACT_ATOMS: atom_id res chain seq x y z
N MET A 1 34.41 18.68 5.15
CA MET A 1 33.66 17.40 5.04
C MET A 1 32.18 17.75 5.01
N ASN A 2 31.58 17.87 3.83
CA ASN A 2 30.20 18.34 3.70
C ASN A 2 29.24 17.15 3.85
N SER A 3 28.60 17.06 5.01
CA SER A 3 27.54 16.08 5.27
C SER A 3 26.28 16.49 4.52
N TYR A 4 26.15 16.04 3.27
CA TYR A 4 24.87 16.07 2.58
C TYR A 4 23.92 15.11 3.31
N SER A 5 23.11 15.64 4.23
CA SER A 5 22.01 14.88 4.82
C SER A 5 21.01 14.61 3.70
N SER A 6 21.21 13.49 3.01
CA SER A 6 20.24 12.97 2.06
C SER A 6 18.93 12.84 2.81
N ALA A 7 17.91 13.51 2.32
CA ALA A 7 16.66 13.64 3.01
C ALA A 7 15.91 12.30 2.86
N LYS A 8 16.12 11.41 3.82
CA LYS A 8 15.68 10.00 3.74
C LYS A 8 14.23 9.87 4.16
N PHE A 9 13.47 9.07 3.42
CA PHE A 9 12.16 8.62 3.85
C PHE A 9 12.26 7.83 5.16
N THR A 10 11.26 7.97 6.02
CA THR A 10 11.22 7.19 7.26
C THR A 10 11.07 5.70 6.94
N PRO A 11 11.70 4.79 7.69
CA PRO A 11 11.52 3.34 7.50
C PRO A 11 10.04 2.92 7.54
N VAL A 12 9.22 3.60 8.35
CA VAL A 12 7.76 3.42 8.41
C VAL A 12 7.10 3.77 7.08
N ALA A 13 7.46 4.88 6.45
CA ALA A 13 6.89 5.28 5.16
C ALA A 13 7.24 4.30 4.03
N ILE A 14 8.42 3.68 4.09
CA ILE A 14 8.87 2.64 3.15
C ILE A 14 8.10 1.34 3.40
N GLY A 15 8.03 0.88 4.65
CA GLY A 15 7.31 -0.34 5.01
C GLY A 15 5.82 -0.28 4.65
N LEU A 16 5.14 0.81 5.01
CA LEU A 16 3.74 1.05 4.64
C LEU A 16 3.52 0.97 3.12
N HIS A 17 4.43 1.53 2.33
CA HIS A 17 4.32 1.50 0.88
C HIS A 17 4.42 0.07 0.32
N TRP A 18 5.44 -0.68 0.73
CA TRP A 18 5.66 -2.03 0.21
C TRP A 18 4.59 -3.02 0.67
N ILE A 19 4.10 -2.92 1.91
CA ILE A 19 2.99 -3.73 2.40
C ILE A 19 1.74 -3.49 1.53
N MET A 20 1.43 -2.23 1.24
CA MET A 20 0.30 -1.89 0.37
C MET A 20 0.50 -2.41 -1.05
N ALA A 21 1.70 -2.26 -1.62
CA ALA A 21 2.00 -2.74 -2.97
C ALA A 21 1.82 -4.27 -3.08
N ALA A 22 2.36 -5.03 -2.13
CA ALA A 22 2.19 -6.48 -2.08
C ALA A 22 0.72 -6.87 -1.88
N GLY A 23 0.01 -6.21 -0.97
CA GLY A 23 -1.40 -6.50 -0.74
C GLY A 23 -2.30 -6.16 -1.93
N LEU A 24 -2.02 -5.07 -2.66
CA LEU A 24 -2.71 -4.74 -3.92
C LEU A 24 -2.46 -5.81 -5.00
N ALA A 25 -1.23 -6.29 -5.13
CA ALA A 25 -0.89 -7.35 -6.09
C ALA A 25 -1.64 -8.65 -5.76
N ILE A 26 -1.67 -9.05 -4.49
CA ILE A 26 -2.46 -10.21 -4.02
C ILE A 26 -3.95 -10.00 -4.28
N ALA A 27 -4.50 -8.84 -3.91
CA ALA A 27 -5.91 -8.53 -4.13
C ALA A 27 -6.28 -8.61 -5.61
N PHE A 28 -5.44 -8.07 -6.50
CA PHE A 28 -5.63 -8.15 -7.94
C PHE A 28 -5.61 -9.61 -8.43
N GLY A 29 -4.61 -10.39 -8.03
CA GLY A 29 -4.52 -11.81 -8.39
C GLY A 29 -5.73 -12.64 -7.92
N VAL A 30 -6.15 -12.44 -6.67
CA VAL A 30 -7.38 -13.06 -6.12
C VAL A 30 -8.61 -12.59 -6.90
N GLY A 31 -8.64 -11.32 -7.30
CA GLY A 31 -9.71 -10.74 -8.11
C GLY A 31 -9.86 -11.42 -9.47
N GLN A 32 -8.75 -11.64 -10.15
CA GLN A 32 -8.74 -12.39 -11.41
C GLN A 32 -9.18 -13.84 -11.17
N TYR A 33 -8.65 -14.50 -10.14
CA TYR A 33 -8.99 -15.89 -9.81
C TYR A 33 -10.48 -16.08 -9.50
N MET A 34 -11.11 -15.16 -8.78
CA MET A 34 -12.53 -15.29 -8.39
C MET A 34 -13.52 -15.11 -9.55
N SER A 35 -13.09 -14.53 -10.67
CA SER A 35 -13.95 -14.31 -11.84
C SER A 35 -14.33 -15.62 -12.55
N GLY A 36 -13.39 -16.58 -12.63
CA GLY A 36 -13.59 -17.84 -13.35
C GLY A 36 -14.21 -18.97 -12.53
N LEU A 37 -14.45 -18.77 -11.23
CA LEU A 37 -15.03 -19.80 -10.37
C LEU A 37 -16.54 -19.92 -10.57
N GLU A 38 -17.08 -21.14 -10.55
CA GLU A 38 -18.51 -21.37 -10.44
C GLU A 38 -19.05 -20.98 -9.06
N LEU A 39 -20.35 -20.69 -8.98
CA LEU A 39 -21.05 -20.38 -7.74
C LEU A 39 -20.98 -21.58 -6.78
N SER A 40 -20.12 -21.46 -5.77
CA SER A 40 -19.86 -22.49 -4.77
C SER A 40 -19.60 -21.86 -3.40
N PRO A 41 -19.74 -22.60 -2.29
CA PRO A 41 -19.39 -22.12 -0.96
C PRO A 41 -17.94 -21.62 -0.87
N TRP A 42 -17.04 -22.25 -1.64
CA TRP A 42 -15.65 -21.85 -1.76
C TRP A 42 -15.50 -20.45 -2.38
N LYS A 43 -16.21 -20.17 -3.48
CA LYS A 43 -16.22 -18.84 -4.11
C LYS A 43 -16.69 -17.78 -3.13
N LEU A 44 -17.77 -18.02 -2.39
CA LEU A 44 -18.29 -17.07 -1.39
C LEU A 44 -17.29 -16.79 -0.26
N LYS A 45 -16.55 -17.81 0.18
CA LYS A 45 -15.49 -17.67 1.18
C LYS A 45 -14.35 -16.78 0.67
N ILE A 46 -13.88 -17.01 -0.57
CA ILE A 46 -12.84 -16.18 -1.19
C ILE A 46 -13.31 -14.74 -1.36
N TYR A 47 -14.54 -14.51 -1.81
CA TYR A 47 -15.12 -13.17 -1.92
C TYR A 47 -15.12 -12.44 -0.58
N THR A 48 -15.45 -13.15 0.51
CA THR A 48 -15.41 -12.58 1.87
C THR A 48 -13.99 -12.17 2.24
N TRP A 49 -13.00 -13.05 2.03
CA TRP A 49 -11.59 -12.74 2.29
C TRP A 49 -11.05 -11.59 1.43
N HIS A 50 -11.42 -11.54 0.14
CA HIS A 50 -11.04 -10.45 -0.76
C HIS A 50 -11.61 -9.11 -0.30
N LYS A 51 -12.88 -9.07 0.16
CA LYS A 51 -13.49 -7.86 0.73
C LYS A 51 -12.75 -7.37 1.96
N TRP A 52 -12.45 -8.25 2.91
CA TRP A 52 -11.68 -7.90 4.11
C TRP A 52 -10.26 -7.43 3.80
N LEU A 53 -9.62 -8.07 2.82
CA LEU A 53 -8.32 -7.61 2.30
C LEU A 53 -8.43 -6.20 1.73
N GLY A 54 -9.47 -5.90 0.94
CA GLY A 54 -9.74 -4.57 0.40
C GLY A 54 -9.96 -3.52 1.49
N ILE A 55 -10.76 -3.82 2.52
CA ILE A 55 -10.97 -2.93 3.68
C ILE A 55 -9.66 -2.67 4.42
N THR A 56 -8.85 -3.71 4.64
CA THR A 56 -7.55 -3.59 5.32
C THR A 56 -6.60 -2.69 4.52
N LEU A 57 -6.53 -2.88 3.21
CA LEU A 57 -5.75 -2.04 2.30
C LEU A 57 -6.23 -0.59 2.30
N PHE A 58 -7.55 -0.37 2.29
CA PHE A 58 -8.13 0.96 2.40
C PHE A 58 -7.71 1.66 3.71
N LEU A 59 -7.76 0.97 4.85
CA LEU A 59 -7.28 1.52 6.13
C LEU A 59 -5.77 1.84 6.09
N LEU A 60 -4.96 1.00 5.45
CA LEU A 60 -3.53 1.28 5.25
C LEU A 60 -3.29 2.52 4.37
N VAL A 61 -4.12 2.74 3.33
CA VAL A 61 -4.09 3.97 2.53
C VAL A 61 -4.39 5.18 3.42
N CYS A 62 -5.46 5.14 4.22
CA CYS A 62 -5.80 6.22 5.15
C CYS A 62 -4.67 6.50 6.14
N MET A 63 -4.09 5.45 6.73
CA MET A 63 -2.93 5.56 7.62
C MET A 63 -1.74 6.18 6.90
N ARG A 64 -1.48 5.80 5.65
CA ARG A 64 -0.40 6.39 4.84
C ARG A 64 -0.64 7.86 4.52
N MET A 65 -1.88 8.26 4.23
CA MET A 65 -2.24 9.67 4.02
C MET A 65 -2.09 10.49 5.31
N ALA A 66 -2.51 9.94 6.45
CA ALA A 66 -2.31 10.56 7.76
C ALA A 66 -0.80 10.70 8.08
N TRP A 67 -0.01 9.66 7.77
CA TRP A 67 1.44 9.70 7.92
C TRP A 67 2.08 10.79 7.06
N ARG A 68 1.70 10.89 5.78
CA ARG A 68 2.18 11.94 4.88
C ARG A 68 1.82 13.34 5.36
N SER A 69 0.64 13.50 5.97
CA SER A 69 0.16 14.80 6.45
C SER A 69 0.92 15.26 7.70
N THR A 70 1.31 14.32 8.56
CA THR A 70 2.06 14.58 9.79
C THR A 70 3.58 14.63 9.57
N HIS A 71 4.10 13.89 8.59
CA HIS A 71 5.53 13.81 8.26
C HIS A 71 5.77 14.44 6.90
N ARG A 72 6.04 15.75 6.91
CA ARG A 72 6.29 16.53 5.69
C ARG A 72 7.48 15.91 4.94
N PRO A 73 7.31 15.50 3.66
CA PRO A 73 8.42 14.99 2.88
C PRO A 73 9.48 16.08 2.76
N PRO A 74 10.77 15.69 2.76
CA PRO A 74 11.84 16.65 2.67
C PRO A 74 11.77 17.48 1.39
N ALA A 75 12.27 18.71 1.48
CA ALA A 75 12.26 19.65 0.36
C ALA A 75 13.03 19.07 -0.84
N LEU A 76 12.51 19.32 -2.04
CA LEU A 76 13.19 18.99 -3.29
C LEU A 76 14.54 19.74 -3.34
N PRO A 77 15.64 19.09 -3.76
CA PRO A 77 16.92 19.76 -3.92
C PRO A 77 16.79 20.90 -4.92
N THR A 78 17.25 22.10 -4.56
CA THR A 78 17.28 23.29 -5.42
C THR A 78 18.18 23.14 -6.67
N THR A 79 18.88 22.00 -6.80
CA THR A 79 19.75 21.67 -7.95
C THR A 79 19.05 20.87 -9.05
N MET A 80 17.78 20.48 -8.87
CA MET A 80 16.98 19.86 -9.93
C MET A 80 16.13 20.94 -10.61
N SER A 81 16.68 21.51 -11.69
CA SER A 81 16.01 22.42 -12.63
C SER A 81 15.14 21.66 -13.63
#